data_AF-A0A418MHD0-F1
#
_entry.id   AF-A0A418MHD0-F1
#
_cell.length_a   1.000
_cell.length_b   1.000
_cell.length_c   1.000
_cell.angle_alpha   90.00
_cell.angle_beta   90.00
_cell.angle_gamma   90.00
#
_symmetry.space_group_name_H-M   'P 1'
#
loop_
_entity.id
_entity.type
_entity.pdbx_description
1 polymer ?
#
loop_
_entity_poly.entity_id
_entity_poly.type
_entity_poly.pdbx_seq_one_letter_code
_entity_poly.pdbx_strand_id
1 'polypeptide(L)'
;MIWKKNIYDSLTGCAALCDEFATECSRSEDIENWYRCIFLNLDCADMCRQLAMLYVRGSENTRLLAKACIEVCEKCAQEVNQFTDHDRCQQVHAMCQQTIRSCVSILEMAYQSDADLKNPATTPASLFYGIDLRDTLYN
;
A
#
# COMPACT_ATOMS: atom_id res chain seq x y z
N MET A 1 -0.10 -12.14 12.56
CA MET A 1 0.58 -10.88 12.23
C MET A 1 -0.39 -9.75 12.55
N ILE A 2 -0.06 -8.87 13.49
CA ILE A 2 -0.88 -7.70 13.81
C ILE A 2 -0.42 -6.58 12.86
N TRP A 3 -1.19 -6.34 11.80
CA TRP A 3 -0.95 -5.22 10.88
C TRP A 3 -1.47 -3.91 11.49
N LYS A 4 -0.89 -2.77 11.08
CA LYS A 4 -1.32 -1.46 11.56
C LYS A 4 -2.55 -0.99 10.80
N LYS A 5 -3.65 -0.76 11.52
CA LYS A 5 -4.94 -0.39 10.89
C LYS A 5 -4.86 0.86 10.03
N ASN A 6 -4.13 1.89 10.48
CA ASN A 6 -4.01 3.14 9.76
C ASN A 6 -3.37 3.00 8.35
N ILE A 7 -2.43 2.06 8.17
CA ILE A 7 -1.80 1.79 6.86
C ILE A 7 -2.82 1.15 5.91
N TYR A 8 -3.59 0.19 6.43
CA TYR A 8 -4.67 -0.43 5.66
C TYR A 8 -5.75 0.58 5.29
N ASP A 9 -6.16 1.43 6.23
CA ASP A 9 -7.16 2.47 6.02
C ASP A 9 -6.69 3.48 4.95
N SER A 10 -5.40 3.87 4.94
CA SER A 10 -4.89 4.78 3.90
C SER A 10 -4.91 4.13 2.52
N LEU A 11 -4.50 2.86 2.41
CA LEU A 11 -4.47 2.15 1.12
C LEU A 11 -5.88 1.95 0.56
N THR A 12 -6.81 1.48 1.39
CA THR A 12 -8.20 1.26 0.96
C THR A 12 -8.94 2.57 0.71
N GLY A 13 -8.68 3.61 1.51
CA GLY A 13 -9.21 4.95 1.31
C GLY A 13 -8.70 5.60 0.03
N CYS A 14 -7.40 5.47 -0.28
CA CYS A 14 -6.83 5.96 -1.53
C CYS A 14 -7.41 5.22 -2.73
N ALA A 15 -7.58 3.91 -2.63
CA ALA A 15 -8.18 3.12 -3.70
C ALA A 15 -9.61 3.56 -4.03
N ALA A 16 -10.46 3.71 -3.01
CA ALA A 16 -11.83 4.17 -3.20
C ALA A 16 -11.88 5.58 -3.79
N LEU A 17 -11.10 6.51 -3.25
CA LEU A 17 -11.10 7.90 -3.68
C LEU A 17 -10.63 8.06 -5.13
N CYS A 18 -9.57 7.35 -5.54
CA CYS A 18 -9.07 7.44 -6.91
C CYS A 18 -10.06 6.85 -7.92
N ASP A 19 -10.73 5.73 -7.60
CA ASP A 19 -11.78 5.16 -8.48
C ASP A 19 -13.00 6.09 -8.62
N GLU A 20 -13.46 6.67 -7.50
CA GLU A 20 -14.55 7.64 -7.51
C GLU A 20 -14.17 8.86 -8.36
N PHE A 21 -12.96 9.38 -8.17
CA PHE A 21 -12.48 10.53 -8.91
C PHE A 21 -12.30 10.24 -10.40
N ALA A 22 -11.75 9.08 -10.78
CA ALA A 22 -11.66 8.66 -12.18
C ALA A 22 -13.06 8.58 -12.83
N THR A 23 -14.04 8.04 -12.10
CA THR A 23 -15.44 7.99 -12.55
C THR A 23 -16.03 9.39 -12.73
N GLU A 24 -15.78 10.31 -11.80
CA GLU A 24 -16.19 11.72 -11.90
C GLU A 24 -15.58 12.39 -13.13
N CYS A 25 -14.26 12.27 -13.31
CA CYS A 25 -13.55 12.84 -14.47
C CYS A 25 -14.08 12.28 -15.80
N SER A 26 -14.43 11.00 -15.86
CA SER A 26 -15.00 10.38 -17.07
C SER A 26 -16.34 10.96 -17.51
N ARG A 27 -17.04 11.68 -16.62
CA ARG A 27 -18.33 12.34 -16.88
C ARG A 27 -18.17 13.82 -17.23
N SER A 28 -16.94 14.34 -17.24
CA SER A 28 -16.64 15.71 -17.66
C SER A 28 -16.96 15.90 -19.15
N GLU A 29 -17.42 17.08 -19.53
CA GLU A 29 -17.63 17.46 -20.94
C GLU A 29 -16.32 17.47 -21.73
N ASP A 30 -15.19 17.70 -21.04
CA ASP A 30 -13.85 17.80 -21.60
C ASP A 30 -12.98 16.60 -21.20
N ILE A 31 -13.43 15.40 -21.56
CA ILE A 31 -12.74 14.15 -21.21
C ILE A 31 -11.31 14.07 -21.75
N GLU A 32 -11.02 14.77 -22.84
CA GLU A 32 -9.71 14.74 -23.49
C GLU A 32 -8.60 15.26 -22.58
N ASN A 33 -8.88 16.31 -21.81
CA ASN A 33 -7.95 16.86 -20.84
C ASN A 33 -7.82 15.99 -19.58
N TRP A 34 -8.75 15.06 -19.34
CA TRP A 34 -8.73 14.18 -18.18
C TRP A 34 -8.16 12.78 -18.45
N TYR A 35 -7.90 12.38 -19.70
CA TYR A 35 -7.52 11.00 -20.03
C TYR A 35 -6.39 10.47 -19.14
N ARG A 36 -5.24 11.16 -19.12
CA ARG A 36 -4.08 10.70 -18.34
C ARG A 36 -4.39 10.65 -16.84
N CYS A 37 -5.13 11.63 -16.34
CA CYS A 37 -5.58 11.68 -14.96
C CYS A 37 -6.48 10.48 -14.60
N ILE A 38 -7.43 10.14 -15.46
CA ILE A 38 -8.32 8.96 -15.29
C ILE A 38 -7.48 7.69 -15.22
N PHE A 39 -6.58 7.46 -16.18
CA PHE A 39 -5.74 6.25 -16.20
C PHE A 39 -4.85 6.13 -14.95
N LEU A 40 -4.19 7.22 -14.55
CA LEU A 40 -3.33 7.20 -13.36
C LEU A 40 -4.11 6.99 -12.06
N ASN A 41 -5.35 7.50 -11.96
CA ASN A 41 -6.21 7.25 -10.81
C ASN A 41 -6.66 5.78 -10.74
N LEU A 42 -7.01 5.17 -11.87
CA LEU A 42 -7.36 3.74 -11.93
C LEU A 42 -6.15 2.85 -11.57
N ASP A 43 -4.96 3.16 -12.12
CA ASP A 43 -3.71 2.47 -11.78
C ASP A 43 -3.42 2.59 -10.27
N CYS A 44 -3.58 3.80 -9.72
CA CYS A 44 -3.39 4.07 -8.29
C CYS A 44 -4.36 3.25 -7.44
N ALA A 45 -5.63 3.18 -7.85
CA ALA A 45 -6.65 2.45 -7.12
C ALA A 45 -6.36 0.95 -7.06
N ASP A 46 -6.02 0.35 -8.20
CA ASP A 46 -5.68 -1.07 -8.27
C ASP A 46 -4.42 -1.39 -7.46
N MET A 47 -3.37 -0.58 -7.57
CA MET A 47 -2.13 -0.79 -6.83
C MET A 47 -2.34 -0.68 -5.32
N CYS A 48 -3.09 0.31 -4.86
CA CYS A 48 -3.40 0.51 -3.45
C CYS A 48 -4.24 -0.66 -2.89
N ARG A 49 -5.25 -1.10 -3.65
CA ARG A 49 -6.11 -2.24 -3.27
C ARG A 49 -5.31 -3.54 -3.14
N GLN A 50 -4.46 -3.83 -4.13
CA GLN A 50 -3.62 -5.02 -4.12
C GLN A 50 -2.62 -4.99 -2.96
N LEU A 51 -1.98 -3.84 -2.72
CA LEU A 51 -1.06 -3.68 -1.60
C LEU A 51 -1.77 -3.83 -0.25
N ALA A 52 -2.98 -3.30 -0.07
CA ALA A 52 -3.77 -3.48 1.14
C ALA A 52 -3.97 -4.97 1.45
N MET A 53 -4.33 -5.77 0.44
CA MET A 53 -4.55 -7.21 0.59
C MET A 53 -3.25 -7.97 0.91
N LEU A 54 -2.14 -7.62 0.26
CA LEU A 54 -0.83 -8.20 0.58
C LEU A 54 -0.40 -7.87 2.02
N TYR A 55 -0.62 -6.64 2.44
CA TYR A 55 -0.23 -6.12 3.73
C TYR A 55 -0.94 -6.84 4.88
N VAL A 56 -2.28 -6.96 4.83
CA VAL A 56 -3.06 -7.58 5.92
C VAL A 56 -2.79 -9.08 6.09
N ARG A 57 -2.46 -9.77 5.00
CA ARG A 57 -2.13 -11.21 5.02
C ARG A 57 -0.65 -11.49 5.30
N GLY A 58 0.17 -10.46 5.45
CA GLY A 58 1.60 -10.63 5.73
C GLY A 58 2.40 -11.24 4.58
N SER A 59 2.05 -10.91 3.33
CA SER A 59 2.72 -11.51 2.17
C SER A 59 4.19 -11.09 2.08
N GLU A 60 5.07 -12.02 1.71
CA GLU A 60 6.48 -11.73 1.36
C GLU A 60 6.60 -10.70 0.20
N ASN A 61 5.59 -10.63 -0.65
CA ASN A 61 5.54 -9.71 -1.79
C ASN A 61 5.14 -8.28 -1.41
N THR A 62 4.73 -8.03 -0.17
CA THR A 62 4.25 -6.72 0.29
C THR A 62 5.29 -5.63 0.04
N ARG A 63 6.57 -5.90 0.31
CA ARG A 63 7.65 -4.93 0.12
C ARG A 63 7.92 -4.62 -1.35
N LEU A 64 7.85 -5.63 -2.21
CA LEU A 64 8.00 -5.44 -3.65
C LEU A 64 6.88 -4.53 -4.18
N LEU A 65 5.64 -4.83 -3.81
CA LEU A 65 4.49 -4.07 -4.28
C LEU A 65 4.42 -2.67 -3.67
N ALA A 66 4.87 -2.48 -2.42
CA ALA A 66 4.94 -1.16 -1.79
C ALA A 66 5.81 -0.16 -2.55
N LYS A 67 6.94 -0.62 -3.13
CA LYS A 67 7.79 0.25 -3.96
C LYS A 67 7.07 0.72 -5.22
N ALA A 68 6.42 -0.19 -5.92
CA ALA A 68 5.65 0.14 -7.12
C ALA A 68 4.44 1.04 -6.79
N CYS A 69 3.76 0.78 -5.67
CA CYS A 69 2.65 1.60 -5.21
C CYS A 69 3.06 3.04 -4.91
N ILE A 70 4.26 3.27 -4.35
CA ILE A 70 4.81 4.63 -4.15
C ILE A 70 4.92 5.35 -5.48
N GLU A 71 5.57 4.72 -6.47
CA GLU A 71 5.78 5.34 -7.78
C GLU A 71 4.46 5.68 -8.49
N VAL A 72 3.46 4.80 -8.40
CA VAL A 72 2.13 5.05 -8.98
C VAL A 72 1.38 6.15 -8.23
N CYS A 73 1.40 6.16 -6.90
CA CYS A 73 0.81 7.24 -6.10
C CYS A 73 1.46 8.60 -6.38
N GLU A 74 2.79 8.64 -6.60
CA GLU A 74 3.51 9.87 -6.95
C GLU A 74 3.08 10.39 -8.31
N LYS A 75 3.00 9.52 -9.33
CA LYS A 75 2.50 9.90 -10.67
C LYS A 75 1.07 10.42 -10.61
N CYS A 76 0.19 9.73 -9.87
CA CYS A 76 -1.19 10.16 -9.67
C CYS A 76 -1.25 11.54 -8.97
N ALA A 77 -0.52 11.72 -7.87
CA ALA A 77 -0.48 12.97 -7.11
C ALA A 77 0.05 14.15 -7.93
N GLN A 78 1.06 13.92 -8.77
CA GLN A 78 1.61 14.93 -9.67
C GLN A 78 0.61 15.32 -10.77
N GLU A 79 -0.13 14.35 -11.31
CA GLU A 79 -1.10 14.60 -12.37
C GLU A 79 -2.30 15.41 -11.87
N VAL A 80 -2.91 15.01 -10.75
CA VAL A 80 -4.05 15.76 -10.21
C VAL A 80 -3.67 17.18 -9.77
N ASN A 81 -2.40 17.41 -9.42
CA ASN A 81 -1.89 18.73 -9.04
C ASN A 81 -1.76 19.69 -10.24
N GLN A 82 -2.01 19.24 -11.47
CA GLN A 82 -2.13 20.12 -12.64
C GLN A 82 -3.50 20.83 -12.68
N PHE A 83 -4.49 20.34 -11.91
CA PHE A 83 -5.87 20.81 -11.91
C PHE A 83 -6.25 21.43 -10.55
N THR A 84 -5.40 22.31 -10.01
CA THR A 84 -5.49 22.85 -8.63
C THR A 84 -6.78 23.59 -8.31
N ASP A 85 -7.51 24.04 -9.34
CA ASP A 85 -8.74 24.82 -9.23
C ASP A 85 -9.96 23.98 -8.81
N HIS A 86 -9.79 22.65 -8.69
CA HIS A 86 -10.83 21.73 -8.25
C HIS A 86 -10.53 21.17 -6.85
N ASP A 87 -11.42 21.42 -5.89
CA ASP A 87 -11.32 20.92 -4.51
C ASP A 87 -11.11 19.39 -4.44
N ARG A 88 -11.74 18.65 -5.36
CA ARG A 88 -11.58 17.19 -5.47
C ARG A 88 -10.14 16.77 -5.82
N CYS A 89 -9.45 17.54 -6.67
CA CYS A 89 -8.06 17.25 -7.02
C CYS A 89 -7.13 17.39 -5.82
N GLN A 90 -7.38 18.38 -4.96
CA GLN A 90 -6.61 18.57 -3.72
C GLN A 90 -6.82 17.42 -2.73
N GLN A 91 -8.06 16.90 -2.63
CA GLN A 91 -8.37 15.73 -1.80
C GLN A 91 -7.61 14.48 -2.28
N VAL A 92 -7.64 14.20 -3.59
CA VAL A 92 -6.92 13.06 -4.18
C VAL A 92 -5.42 13.22 -3.96
N HIS A 93 -4.87 14.42 -4.20
CA HIS A 93 -3.45 14.71 -3.97
C HIS A 93 -3.05 14.41 -2.52
N ALA A 94 -3.79 14.94 -1.54
CA ALA A 94 -3.52 14.75 -0.13
C ALA A 94 -3.59 13.28 0.28
N MET A 95 -4.56 12.53 -0.24
CA MET A 95 -4.73 11.10 0.02
C MET A 95 -3.56 10.28 -0.56
N CYS A 96 -3.15 10.55 -1.80
CA CYS A 96 -1.99 9.91 -2.41
C CYS A 96 -0.71 10.18 -1.60
N GLN A 97 -0.47 11.42 -1.17
CA GLN A 97 0.67 11.79 -0.32
C GLN A 97 0.66 11.05 1.02
N GLN A 98 -0.51 10.95 1.66
CA GLN A 98 -0.65 10.20 2.91
C GLN A 98 -0.40 8.69 2.71
N THR A 99 -0.81 8.15 1.58
CA THR A 99 -0.63 6.73 1.24
C THR A 99 0.82 6.41 0.93
N ILE A 100 1.54 7.30 0.25
CA ILE A 100 2.99 7.20 0.04
C ILE A 100 3.73 7.06 1.37
N ARG A 101 3.41 7.90 2.37
CA ARG A 101 4.01 7.81 3.71
C ARG A 101 3.77 6.45 4.37
N SER A 102 2.56 5.92 4.22
CA SER A 102 2.21 4.59 4.74
C SER A 102 2.97 3.48 4.02
N CYS A 103 3.14 3.57 2.69
CA CYS A 103 3.98 2.65 1.92
C CYS A 103 5.45 2.73 2.34
N VAL A 104 5.99 3.93 2.60
CA VAL A 104 7.36 4.09 3.14
C VAL A 104 7.49 3.41 4.50
N SER A 105 6.51 3.58 5.40
CA SER A 105 6.50 2.86 6.68
C SER A 105 6.48 1.33 6.51
N ILE A 106 5.81 0.79 5.47
CA ILE A 106 5.89 -0.65 5.14
C ILE A 106 7.33 -1.07 4.84
N LEU A 107 8.08 -0.26 4.09
CA LEU A 107 9.47 -0.56 3.74
C LEU A 107 10.39 -0.51 4.97
N GLU A 108 10.12 0.38 5.92
CA GLU A 108 10.89 0.53 7.16
C GLU A 108 10.62 -0.58 8.18
N MET A 109 9.37 -1.02 8.33
CA MET A 109 9.01 -2.11 9.25
C MET A 109 9.72 -3.43 8.91
N ALA A 110 9.97 -3.70 7.63
CA ALA A 110 10.70 -4.88 7.18
C ALA A 110 12.20 -4.84 7.53
N TYR A 111 12.79 -3.64 7.63
CA TYR A 111 14.19 -3.50 8.04
C TYR A 111 14.40 -3.94 9.50
N GLN A 112 13.40 -3.70 10.35
CA GLN A 112 13.41 -4.11 11.75
C GLN A 112 13.32 -5.64 11.87
N SER A 113 12.48 -6.32 11.09
CA SER A 113 12.42 -7.79 11.10
C SER A 113 13.73 -8.44 10.63
N ASP A 114 14.38 -7.87 9.61
CA ASP A 114 15.66 -8.39 9.10
C ASP A 114 16.84 -8.12 10.06
N ALA A 115 16.80 -7.02 10.80
CA ALA A 115 17.78 -6.70 11.84
C ALA A 115 17.62 -7.61 13.08
N ASP A 116 16.37 -7.85 13.49
CA ASP A 116 16.04 -8.74 14.62
C ASP A 116 16.41 -10.20 14.33
N LEU A 117 16.27 -10.66 13.07
CA LEU A 117 16.74 -11.97 12.62
C LEU A 117 18.29 -12.09 12.67
N LYS A 118 19.01 -10.99 12.46
CA LYS A 118 20.48 -10.97 12.44
C LYS A 118 21.10 -10.79 13.83
N ASN A 119 20.37 -10.21 14.78
CA ASN A 119 20.78 -10.04 16.18
C ASN A 119 19.73 -10.65 17.13
N PRO A 120 19.71 -11.99 17.31
CA PRO A 120 18.71 -12.65 18.14
C PRO A 120 19.05 -12.42 19.62
N ALA A 121 18.63 -11.28 20.19
CA ALA A 121 18.77 -11.01 21.62
C ALA A 121 17.85 -11.91 22.48
N THR A 122 16.86 -12.57 21.87
CA THR A 122 15.97 -13.53 22.54
C THR A 122 15.57 -14.62 21.56
N THR A 123 15.88 -15.88 21.90
CA THR A 123 15.34 -17.04 21.19
C THR A 123 13.85 -17.18 21.56
N PRO A 124 12.90 -17.12 20.60
CA PRO A 124 11.49 -17.31 20.91
C PRO A 124 11.24 -18.70 21.49
N ALA A 125 10.44 -18.78 22.56
CA ALA A 125 10.07 -20.06 23.20
C ALA A 125 9.40 -21.05 22.22
N SER A 126 8.86 -20.58 21.09
CA SER A 126 8.27 -21.40 20.03
C SER A 126 9.28 -22.28 19.28
N LEU A 127 10.59 -22.02 19.37
CA LEU A 127 11.62 -22.90 18.78
C LEU A 127 11.88 -24.15 19.64
N PHE A 128 11.44 -24.19 20.89
CA PHE A 128 11.49 -25.41 21.72
C PHE A 128 10.38 -26.41 21.35
N TYR A 129 9.25 -25.93 20.82
CA TYR A 129 8.14 -26.80 20.38
C TYR A 129 8.47 -27.67 19.16
N GLY A 130 9.48 -27.29 18.37
CA GLY A 130 9.87 -28.02 17.15
C GLY A 130 10.82 -29.19 17.37
N ILE A 131 11.39 -29.34 18.58
CA ILE A 131 12.29 -30.47 18.89
C ILE A 131 11.45 -31.71 19.24
N ASP A 132 10.30 -31.53 19.88
CA ASP A 132 9.42 -32.63 20.35
C ASP A 132 8.62 -33.31 19.20
N LEU A 133 8.34 -32.58 18.12
CA LEU A 133 7.58 -33.08 16.96
C LEU A 133 8.36 -34.07 16.07
N ARG A 134 9.70 -34.09 16.15
CA ARG A 134 10.49 -35.11 15.43
C ARG A 134 10.36 -36.49 16.07
N ASP A 135 10.26 -36.56 17.39
CA ASP A 135 10.15 -37.83 18.10
C ASP A 135 8.74 -38.44 18.02
N THR A 136 7.71 -37.63 17.69
CA THR A 136 6.33 -38.10 17.52
C THR A 136 6.02 -38.64 16.11
N LEU A 137 6.85 -38.33 15.11
CA LEU A 137 6.61 -38.72 13.71
C LEU A 137 7.35 -40.00 13.31
N TYR A 138 8.25 -40.51 14.16
CA TYR A 138 9.08 -41.68 13.88
C TYR A 138 8.92 -42.84 14.89
N ASN A 139 7.89 -42.80 15.74
CA ASN A 139 7.44 -43.96 16.54
C ASN A 139 5.95 -44.22 16.33
#